data_AF-A0A9E0MZX3-F1
#
_entry.id   AF-A0A9E0MZX3-F1
#
_cell.length_a   1.000
_cell.length_b   1.000
_cell.length_c   1.000
_cell.angle_alpha   90.00
_cell.angle_beta   90.00
_cell.angle_gamma   90.00
#
_symmetry.space_group_name_H-M   'P 1'
#
loop_
_entity.id
_entity.type
_entity.pdbx_description
1 polymer ?
#
loop_
_entity_poly.entity_id
_entity_poly.type
_entity_poly.pdbx_seq_one_letter_code
_entity_poly.pdbx_strand_id
1 'polypeptide(L)' 'LALVEADYAWVTQQVMRLADRHCRGRVISCLEGGYALSALARSAAAHVRSLIGAD' A
#
# COMPACT_ATOMS: atom_id res chain seq x y z
N LEU A 1 3.32 -16.85 0.51
CA LEU A 1 3.79 -15.82 -0.45
C LEU A 1 5.10 -15.25 0.07
N ALA A 2 5.95 -14.72 -0.80
CA ALA A 2 7.24 -14.10 -0.46
C ALA A 2 7.28 -12.63 -0.94
N LEU A 3 6.26 -11.85 -0.55
CA LEU A 3 6.16 -10.44 -0.91
C LEU A 3 7.15 -9.61 -0.10
N VAL A 4 7.74 -8.62 -0.74
CA VAL A 4 8.65 -7.64 -0.15
C VAL A 4 8.03 -6.24 -0.17
N GLU A 5 8.65 -5.29 0.51
CA GLU A 5 8.15 -3.92 0.69
C GLU A 5 7.83 -3.20 -0.64
N ALA A 6 8.58 -3.51 -1.70
CA ALA A 6 8.37 -2.97 -3.03
C ALA A 6 7.05 -3.46 -3.69
N ASP A 7 6.59 -4.68 -3.38
CA ASP A 7 5.30 -5.19 -3.85
C ASP A 7 4.15 -4.43 -3.19
N TYR A 8 4.29 -4.09 -1.90
CA TYR A 8 3.34 -3.27 -1.15
C TYR A 8 3.34 -1.81 -1.63
N ALA A 9 4.50 -1.25 -2.00
CA ALA A 9 4.57 0.07 -2.62
C ALA A 9 3.81 0.06 -3.98
N TRP A 10 4.18 -0.82 -4.92
CA TRP A 10 3.48 -0.85 -6.21
C TRP A 10 2.01 -1.18 -6.09
N VAL A 11 1.58 -2.21 -5.33
CA VAL A 11 0.15 -2.57 -5.26
C VAL A 11 -0.71 -1.37 -4.86
N THR A 12 -0.18 -0.51 -3.98
CA THR A 12 -0.76 0.79 -3.62
C THR A 12 -0.83 1.73 -4.82
N GLN A 13 0.29 1.95 -5.51
CA GLN A 13 0.35 2.80 -6.70
C GLN A 13 -0.56 2.28 -7.84
N GLN A 14 -0.67 0.97 -8.07
CA GLN A 14 -1.55 0.43 -9.10
C GLN A 14 -3.04 0.60 -8.70
N VAL A 15 -3.38 0.54 -7.41
CA VAL A 15 -4.73 0.87 -6.89
C VAL A 15 -5.02 2.38 -7.00
N MET A 16 -4.07 3.26 -6.69
CA MET A 16 -4.24 4.71 -6.82
C MET A 16 -4.53 5.11 -8.27
N ARG A 17 -3.77 4.58 -9.25
CA ARG A 17 -4.02 4.84 -10.69
C ARG A 17 -5.39 4.34 -11.15
N LEU A 18 -5.96 3.31 -10.50
CA LEU A 18 -7.34 2.87 -10.73
C LEU A 18 -8.36 3.84 -10.08
N ALA A 19 -8.07 4.31 -8.86
CA ALA A 19 -8.89 5.26 -8.14
C ALA A 19 -8.97 6.62 -8.84
N ASP A 20 -7.88 7.13 -9.41
CA ASP A 20 -7.86 8.35 -10.23
C ASP A 20 -8.84 8.22 -11.41
N ARG A 21 -8.75 7.09 -12.13
CA ARG A 21 -9.58 6.79 -13.30
C ARG A 21 -11.07 6.62 -12.98
N HIS A 22 -11.41 6.00 -11.85
CA HIS A 22 -12.78 5.53 -11.59
C HIS A 22 -13.51 6.21 -10.42
N CYS A 23 -12.81 6.74 -9.41
CA CYS A 23 -13.43 7.37 -8.24
C CYS A 23 -12.85 8.75 -7.88
N ARG A 24 -12.09 9.41 -8.78
CA ARG A 24 -11.43 10.71 -8.52
C ARG A 24 -10.44 10.65 -7.34
N GLY A 25 -9.54 9.65 -7.35
CA GLY A 25 -8.45 9.49 -6.39
C GLY A 25 -8.87 9.06 -4.97
N ARG A 26 -10.16 8.80 -4.71
CA ARG A 26 -10.63 8.42 -3.37
C ARG A 26 -10.31 6.96 -3.04
N VAL A 27 -9.24 6.76 -2.28
CA VAL A 27 -8.85 5.49 -1.66
C VAL A 27 -9.11 5.56 -0.15
N ILE A 28 -9.61 4.47 0.42
CA ILE A 28 -9.58 4.19 1.86
C ILE A 28 -8.81 2.87 2.01
N SER A 29 -7.81 2.85 2.89
CA SER A 29 -7.08 1.64 3.26
C SER A 29 -7.40 1.23 4.68
N CYS A 30 -7.49 -0.07 4.94
CA CYS A 30 -7.75 -0.66 6.24
C CYS A 30 -6.69 -1.74 6.52
N LEU A 31 -6.19 -1.79 7.75
CA LEU A 31 -5.25 -2.82 8.18
C LEU A 31 -6.00 -4.03 8.73
N GLU A 32 -6.09 -5.10 7.94
CA GLU A 32 -6.73 -6.36 8.34
C GLU A 32 -5.85 -7.18 9.30
N GLY A 33 -4.58 -7.44 8.96
CA GLY A 33 -3.70 -8.26 9.78
C GLY A 33 -2.30 -8.49 9.22
N GLY A 34 -1.48 -9.20 10.00
CA GLY A 34 -0.10 -9.54 9.67
C GLY A 34 0.70 -9.93 10.90
N TYR A 35 1.07 -11.21 11.02
CA TYR A 35 1.62 -11.76 12.26
C TYR A 35 3.16 -11.72 12.33
N ALA A 36 3.83 -11.56 11.18
CA ALA A 36 5.27 -11.35 11.11
C ALA A 36 5.61 -9.86 11.34
N LEU A 37 5.54 -9.40 12.60
CA LEU A 37 5.52 -7.98 12.97
C LEU A 37 6.60 -7.10 12.30
N SER A 38 7.85 -7.60 12.18
CA SER A 38 8.94 -6.86 11.52
C SER A 38 8.70 -6.65 10.01
N ALA A 39 8.15 -7.66 9.32
CA ALA A 39 7.78 -7.54 7.91
C ALA A 39 6.52 -6.69 7.72
N LEU A 40 5.52 -6.84 8.61
CA LEU A 40 4.33 -5.99 8.62
C LEU A 40 4.70 -4.51 8.75
N ALA A 41 5.55 -4.15 9.73
CA ALA A 41 5.93 -2.76 9.97
C ALA A 41 6.57 -2.10 8.74
N ARG A 42 7.49 -2.79 8.06
CA ARG A 42 8.16 -2.26 6.86
C ARG A 42 7.22 -2.21 5.65
N SER A 43 6.38 -3.23 5.46
CA SER A 43 5.42 -3.33 4.36
C SER A 43 4.30 -2.31 4.48
N ALA A 44 3.76 -2.12 5.68
CA ALA A 44 2.77 -1.09 5.98
C ALA A 44 3.37 0.33 5.81
N ALA A 45 4.62 0.54 6.23
CA ALA A 45 5.30 1.82 6.00
C ALA A 45 5.54 2.11 4.50
N ALA A 46 5.80 1.09 3.68
CA ALA A 46 5.89 1.24 2.23
C ALA A 46 4.53 1.57 1.60
N HIS A 47 3.48 0.81 1.95
CA HIS A 47 2.10 1.11 1.55
C HIS A 47 1.69 2.56 1.90
N VAL A 48 1.95 3.00 3.13
CA VAL A 48 1.56 4.35 3.58
C VAL A 48 2.35 5.44 2.87
N ARG A 49 3.66 5.29 2.62
CA ARG A 49 4.44 6.28 1.85
C ARG A 49 3.89 6.44 0.43
N SER A 50 3.64 5.34 -0.28
CA SER A 50 3.01 5.39 -1.60
C SER A 50 1.63 6.06 -1.56
N LEU A 51 0.79 5.72 -0.56
CA LEU A 51 -0.56 6.27 -0.42
C LEU A 51 -0.59 7.79 -0.18
N ILE A 52 0.40 8.34 0.51
CA ILE A 52 0.49 9.79 0.81
C ILE A 52 1.40 10.57 -0.15
N GLY A 53 2.05 9.91 -1.11
CA GLY A 53 2.99 10.54 -2.04
C GLY A 53 4.33 10.93 -1.41
N ALA A 54 4.83 10.12 -0.48
CA ALA A 54 6.10 10.32 0.24
C ALA A 54 7.09 9.14 0.03
N ASP A 55 7.11 8.59 -1.19
CA ASP A 55 8.10 7.61 -1.68
C ASP A 55 9.39 8.31 -2.16
#